data_AF-A0A8T4RHQ4-F1
#
_entry.id   AF-A0A8T4RHQ4-F1
#
_cell.length_a   1.000
_cell.length_b   1.000
_cell.length_c   1.000
_cell.angle_alpha   90.00
_cell.angle_beta   90.00
_cell.angle_gamma   90.00
#
_symmetry.space_group_name_H-M   'P 1'
#
loop_
_entity.id
_entity.type
_entity.pdbx_description
1 polymer ?
#
loop_
_entity_poly.entity_id
_entity_poly.type
_entity_poly.pdbx_seq_one_letter_code
_entity_poly.pdbx_strand_id
1 'polypeptide(L)' 'MKDITQPKQAGTTSFPCPQCGKTTIVRTRHERQIATKYRCAQCNFEGPN' A
#
# COMPACT_ATOMS: atom_id res chain seq x y z
N MET A 1 -18.07 -4.38 -19.89
CA MET A 1 -17.63 -4.32 -18.49
C MET A 1 -16.12 -4.25 -18.57
N LYS A 2 -15.52 -3.06 -18.36
CA LYS A 2 -14.07 -2.92 -18.57
C LYS A 2 -13.39 -3.48 -17.33
N ASP A 3 -12.85 -4.68 -17.42
CA ASP A 3 -11.86 -5.18 -16.47
C ASP A 3 -10.65 -4.25 -16.53
N ILE A 4 -10.60 -3.31 -15.58
CA ILE A 4 -9.48 -2.39 -15.38
C ILE A 4 -8.37 -3.20 -14.71
N THR A 5 -7.77 -4.15 -15.42
CA THR A 5 -6.52 -4.77 -14.96
C THR A 5 -5.42 -3.75 -15.21
N GLN A 6 -5.33 -2.76 -14.31
CA GLN A 6 -4.27 -1.78 -14.29
C GLN A 6 -2.94 -2.53 -14.28
N PRO A 7 -1.99 -2.25 -15.20
CA PRO A 7 -0.72 -2.95 -15.21
C PRO A 7 -0.08 -2.75 -13.85
N LYS A 8 0.14 -3.85 -13.11
CA LYS A 8 0.80 -3.84 -11.82
C LYS A 8 2.17 -3.21 -12.02
N GLN A 9 2.31 -1.92 -11.69
CA GLN A 9 3.55 -1.18 -11.90
C GLN A 9 4.70 -1.98 -11.25
N ALA A 10 5.77 -2.22 -12.02
CA ALA A 10 6.90 -3.00 -11.54
C ALA A 10 7.46 -2.38 -10.25
N GLY A 11 7.59 -3.21 -9.21
CA GLY A 11 8.05 -2.77 -7.88
C GLY A 11 6.96 -2.28 -6.92
N THR A 12 5.68 -2.31 -7.32
CA THR A 12 4.55 -2.14 -6.39
C THR A 12 4.37 -3.40 -5.54
N THR A 13 4.25 -3.20 -4.22
CA THR A 13 3.98 -4.25 -3.23
C THR A 13 2.65 -4.00 -2.54
N SER A 14 2.01 -5.08 -2.09
CA SER A 14 0.77 -5.03 -1.33
C SER A 14 0.86 -5.99 -0.14
N PHE A 15 0.50 -5.52 1.05
CA PHE A 15 0.54 -6.31 2.27
C PHE A 15 -0.59 -5.89 3.22
N PRO A 16 -1.08 -6.79 4.09
CA PRO A 16 -2.07 -6.41 5.10
C PRO A 16 -1.46 -5.43 6.10
N CYS A 17 -2.28 -4.50 6.62
CA CYS A 17 -1.85 -3.59 7.67
C CYS A 17 -1.22 -4.36 8.84
N PRO A 18 0.01 -4.01 9.27
CA PRO A 18 0.73 -4.76 10.30
C PRO A 18 0.07 -4.67 11.68
N GLN A 19 -0.77 -3.65 11.91
CA GLN A 19 -1.40 -3.42 13.20
C GLN A 19 -2.76 -4.10 13.35
N CYS A 20 -3.61 -4.05 12.31
CA CYS A 20 -4.98 -4.58 12.42
C CYS A 20 -5.30 -5.70 11.44
N GLY A 21 -4.50 -5.90 10.37
CA GLY A 21 -4.76 -6.88 9.33
C GLY A 21 -5.99 -6.63 8.45
N LYS A 22 -6.83 -5.63 8.76
CA LYS A 22 -8.14 -5.41 8.12
C LYS A 22 -8.11 -4.75 6.75
N THR A 23 -6.99 -4.12 6.38
CA THR A 23 -6.87 -3.38 5.10
C THR A 23 -5.56 -3.72 4.44
N THR A 24 -5.60 -3.93 3.13
CA THR A 24 -4.42 -4.07 2.30
C THR A 24 -3.80 -2.70 2.04
N ILE A 25 -2.55 -2.53 2.45
CA ILE A 25 -1.72 -1.38 2.11
C ILE A 25 -1.06 -1.66 0.77
N VAL A 26 -1.14 -0.71 -0.16
CA VAL A 26 -0.44 -0.76 -1.44
C VAL A 26 0.65 0.30 -1.44
N ARG A 27 1.86 -0.08 -1.81
CA ARG A 27 3.03 0.80 -1.85
C ARG A 27 3.72 0.64 -3.18
N THR A 28 3.80 1.73 -3.94
CA THR A 28 4.54 1.79 -5.20
C THR A 28 6.04 1.76 -4.95
N ARG A 29 6.82 1.50 -6.01
CA ARG A 29 8.29 1.54 -5.94
C ARG A 29 8.79 2.91 -5.45
N HIS A 30 8.20 3.99 -5.96
CA HIS A 30 8.62 5.35 -5.62
C HIS A 30 8.40 5.65 -4.13
N GLU A 31 7.21 5.34 -3.60
CA GLU A 31 6.88 5.55 -2.19
C GLU A 31 7.80 4.79 -1.23
N ARG A 32 8.22 3.58 -1.63
CA ARG A 32 9.23 2.80 -0.90
C ARG A 32 10.63 3.41 -0.97
N GLN A 33 11.00 4.00 -2.10
CA GLN A 33 12.31 4.65 -2.27
C GLN A 33 12.45 5.93 -1.45
N ILE A 34 11.37 6.71 -1.36
CA ILE A 34 11.35 7.96 -0.60
C ILE A 34 10.87 7.79 0.85
N ALA A 35 10.56 6.55 1.27
CA ALA A 35 10.02 6.21 2.58
C ALA A 35 8.84 7.12 3.00
N THR A 36 7.93 7.41 2.07
CA THR A 36 6.80 8.30 2.38
C THR A 36 5.88 7.63 3.40
N LYS A 37 5.22 8.39 4.27
CA LYS A 37 4.29 7.80 5.23
C LYS A 37 3.04 7.26 4.54
N TYR A 38 2.48 6.18 5.08
CA TYR A 38 1.12 5.74 4.76
C TYR A 38 0.30 5.62 6.03
N ARG A 39 -1.02 5.81 5.91
CA ARG A 39 -1.95 5.69 7.03
C ARG A 39 -2.97 4.59 6.76
N CYS A 40 -3.15 3.69 7.71
CA CYS A 40 -4.21 2.69 7.65
C CYS A 40 -5.58 3.37 7.86
N ALA A 41 -6.51 3.17 6.92
CA ALA A 41 -7.87 3.72 7.00
C ALA A 41 -8.73 3.14 8.14
N GLN A 42 -8.33 2.00 8.72
CA GLN A 42 -9.12 1.32 9.76
C GLN A 42 -8.60 1.58 11.18
N CYS A 43 -7.29 1.57 11.40
CA CYS A 43 -6.70 1.70 12.73
C CYS A 43 -5.83 2.95 12.92
N ASN A 44 -5.75 3.82 11.90
CA ASN A 44 -4.92 5.03 11.89
C ASN A 44 -3.42 4.80 12.09
N PHE A 45 -2.93 3.56 11.99
CA PHE A 45 -1.50 3.27 12.01
C PHE A 45 -0.78 4.05 10.91
N GLU A 46 0.30 4.75 11.28
CA GLU A 46 1.18 5.46 10.35
C GLU A 46 2.53 4.74 10.25
N GLY A 47 2.86 4.25 9.06
CA GLY A 47 4.11 3.53 8.79
C GLY A 47 5.07 4.38 7.96
N PRO A 48 6.38 4.42 8.30
CA PRO A 48 7.42 4.99 7.46
C PRO A 48 8.02 3.99 6.45
N ASN A 49 7.92 2.69 6.73
CA ASN A 49 8.42 1.58 5.89
C ASN A 49 7.32 1.06 4.94
#